data_AF-A0A0K8T6R8-F1
#
_entry.id   AF-A0A0K8T6R8-F1
#
_cell.length_a   1.000
_cell.length_b   1.000
_cell.length_c   1.000
_cell.angle_alpha   90.00
_cell.angle_beta   90.00
_cell.angle_gamma   90.00
#
_symmetry.space_group_name_H-M   'P 1'
#
loop_
_entity.id
_entity.type
_entity.pdbx_description
1 polymer ?
#
loop_
_entity_poly.entity_id
_entity_poly.type
_entity_poly.pdbx_seq_one_letter_code
_entity_poly.pdbx_strand_id
1 'polypeptide(L)'
;MALARLTMNGQSKSADLTALLMLHSVSTAFTSLLRPSEFSNHDKGPAESLATLLNENLLDIDKVLLQLGGKDFTVEPSTLQSLQQLIQWTADLALNILARLPEQCKSPVSELYRDMKALNTLRQLLVIVRVWGLIKLTCLPTFVRSAENLDVLALLFKLISKLVVQSHEPDDTLIDECCLLPSQVMIPQMKPTTSIVCIASPSLSYQSFPIQLEFGVEPDSLVFEPDQNIIEGCLATDQSLDTLRHIFLGKEPLLVKQCCRCGGKAQVQVSTRTTAIRAWDQRWLRSCRCGGTWRKHKCTWTYY
;
A
#
# COMPACT_ATOMS: atom_id res chain seq x y z
N MET A 1 5.41 -11.12 -8.71
CA MET A 1 6.31 -10.05 -8.22
C MET A 1 7.76 -10.36 -8.61
N ALA A 2 8.42 -11.34 -7.99
CA ALA A 2 9.86 -11.56 -8.20
C ALA A 2 10.27 -11.81 -9.66
N LEU A 3 9.53 -12.63 -10.41
CA LEU A 3 9.83 -12.90 -11.82
C LEU A 3 9.63 -11.68 -12.71
N ALA A 4 8.57 -10.89 -12.47
CA ALA A 4 8.31 -9.66 -13.22
C ALA A 4 9.46 -8.66 -13.07
N ARG A 5 10.16 -8.65 -11.93
CA ARG A 5 11.31 -7.76 -11.72
C ARG A 5 12.55 -8.12 -12.53
N LEU A 6 12.63 -9.34 -13.03
CA LEU A 6 13.77 -9.83 -13.81
C LEU A 6 13.72 -9.33 -15.27
N THR A 7 12.60 -8.74 -15.70
CA THR A 7 12.44 -8.20 -17.04
C THR A 7 12.43 -6.67 -17.00
N MET A 8 12.91 -6.04 -18.08
CA MET A 8 12.97 -4.57 -18.16
C MET A 8 11.58 -3.94 -18.03
N ASN A 9 10.59 -4.49 -18.72
CA ASN A 9 9.23 -3.95 -18.76
C ASN A 9 8.32 -4.50 -17.64
N GLY A 10 8.83 -5.35 -16.75
CA GLY A 10 8.00 -5.97 -15.70
C GLY A 10 7.96 -5.20 -14.38
N GLN A 11 8.58 -4.02 -14.30
CA GLN A 11 8.65 -3.24 -13.06
C GLN A 11 7.28 -2.75 -12.59
N SER A 12 6.44 -2.24 -13.50
CA SER A 12 5.08 -1.81 -13.17
C SER A 12 4.21 -2.98 -12.71
N LYS A 13 4.32 -4.14 -13.36
CA LYS A 13 3.62 -5.35 -12.91
C LYS A 13 4.13 -5.83 -11.54
N SER A 14 5.42 -5.69 -11.27
CA SER A 14 5.97 -5.96 -9.94
C SER A 14 5.42 -4.99 -8.89
N ALA A 15 5.32 -3.70 -9.22
CA ALA A 15 4.74 -2.68 -8.37
C ALA A 15 3.29 -3.02 -7.99
N ASP A 16 2.46 -3.35 -8.98
CA ASP A 16 1.07 -3.75 -8.79
C ASP A 16 0.95 -4.96 -7.87
N LEU A 17 1.72 -6.03 -8.14
CA LEU A 17 1.72 -7.23 -7.30
C LEU A 17 2.22 -6.94 -5.88
N THR A 18 3.12 -5.96 -5.72
CA THR A 18 3.62 -5.53 -4.41
C THR A 18 2.54 -4.80 -3.62
N ALA A 19 1.77 -3.93 -4.29
CA ALA A 19 0.62 -3.25 -3.70
C ALA A 19 -0.51 -4.23 -3.36
N LEU A 20 -0.84 -5.16 -4.26
CA LEU A 20 -1.88 -6.19 -4.03
C LEU A 20 -1.58 -7.07 -2.82
N LEU A 21 -0.34 -7.56 -2.70
CA LEU A 21 0.04 -8.35 -1.52
C LEU A 21 -0.06 -7.54 -0.24
N MET A 22 0.29 -6.25 -0.27
CA MET A 22 0.17 -5.38 0.90
C MET A 22 -1.30 -5.12 1.25
N LEU A 23 -2.13 -4.84 0.25
CA LEU A 23 -3.55 -4.58 0.40
C LEU A 23 -4.25 -5.79 1.03
N HIS A 24 -3.95 -6.99 0.53
CA HIS A 24 -4.47 -8.23 1.11
C HIS A 24 -4.02 -8.41 2.58
N SER A 25 -2.75 -8.11 2.86
CA SER A 25 -2.18 -8.22 4.21
C SER A 25 -2.86 -7.26 5.19
N VAL A 26 -3.01 -5.99 4.80
CA VAL A 26 -3.69 -4.95 5.59
C VAL A 26 -5.16 -5.29 5.76
N SER A 27 -5.84 -5.72 4.70
CA SER A 27 -7.23 -6.18 4.77
C SER A 27 -7.40 -7.28 5.80
N THR A 28 -6.58 -8.34 5.71
CA THR A 28 -6.61 -9.44 6.69
C THR A 28 -6.32 -8.97 8.11
N ALA A 29 -5.43 -7.99 8.29
CA ALA A 29 -5.16 -7.43 9.61
C ALA A 29 -6.34 -6.64 10.16
N PHE A 30 -6.94 -5.77 9.35
CA PHE A 30 -8.06 -4.92 9.77
C PHE A 30 -9.32 -5.74 10.03
N THR A 31 -9.66 -6.67 9.13
CA THR A 31 -10.84 -7.53 9.31
C THR A 31 -10.71 -8.45 10.52
N SER A 32 -9.50 -8.92 10.85
CA SER A 32 -9.26 -9.74 12.05
C SER A 32 -9.49 -8.99 13.38
N LEU A 33 -9.61 -7.67 13.35
CA LEU A 33 -9.90 -6.85 14.54
C LEU A 33 -11.39 -6.60 14.73
N LEU A 34 -12.21 -6.90 13.73
CA LEU A 34 -13.65 -6.76 13.81
C LEU A 34 -14.23 -7.89 14.65
N ARG A 35 -15.22 -7.57 15.48
CA ARG A 35 -15.81 -8.50 16.44
C ARG A 35 -17.27 -8.73 16.05
N PRO A 36 -17.70 -9.97 15.75
CA PRO A 36 -19.13 -10.26 15.59
C PRO A 36 -19.86 -9.88 16.87
N SER A 37 -21.02 -9.24 16.76
CA SER A 37 -21.87 -9.03 17.94
C SER A 37 -22.44 -10.36 18.41
N GLU A 38 -22.45 -10.58 19.74
CA GLU A 38 -23.00 -11.80 20.37
C GLU A 38 -24.48 -12.06 20.01
N PHE A 39 -25.18 -11.03 19.52
CA PHE A 39 -26.58 -11.06 19.13
C PHE A 39 -26.81 -11.00 17.62
N SER A 40 -25.77 -11.00 16.78
CA SER A 40 -25.96 -11.06 15.32
C SER A 40 -26.34 -12.48 14.92
N ASN A 41 -27.62 -12.70 14.59
CA ASN A 41 -28.13 -13.94 13.99
C ASN A 41 -27.62 -14.18 12.55
N HIS A 42 -26.58 -13.48 12.11
CA HIS A 42 -26.04 -13.59 10.76
C HIS A 42 -24.95 -14.66 10.73
N ASP A 43 -25.08 -15.63 9.82
CA ASP A 43 -24.03 -16.60 9.48
C ASP A 43 -22.74 -15.94 8.94
N LYS A 44 -22.75 -14.62 8.72
CA LYS A 44 -21.70 -13.82 8.07
C LYS A 44 -21.09 -12.85 9.08
N GLY A 45 -19.76 -12.76 9.09
CA GLY A 45 -19.05 -11.80 9.92
C GLY A 45 -19.23 -10.34 9.48
N PRO A 46 -18.71 -9.38 10.27
CA PRO A 46 -18.88 -7.95 10.00
C PRO A 46 -18.23 -7.49 8.69
N ALA A 47 -17.11 -8.11 8.30
CA ALA A 47 -16.45 -7.82 7.03
C ALA A 47 -17.31 -8.26 5.84
N GLU A 48 -17.91 -9.46 5.89
CA GLU A 48 -18.81 -9.95 4.83
C GLU A 48 -20.11 -9.15 4.76
N SER A 49 -20.64 -8.71 5.90
CA SER A 49 -21.82 -7.84 5.97
C SER A 49 -21.55 -6.48 5.31
N LEU A 50 -20.41 -5.86 5.62
CA LEU A 50 -19.97 -4.63 4.94
C LEU A 50 -19.76 -4.85 3.44
N ALA A 51 -19.15 -5.96 3.03
CA ALA A 51 -18.96 -6.28 1.62
C ALA A 51 -20.31 -6.41 0.88
N THR A 52 -21.30 -7.01 1.53
CA THR A 52 -22.67 -7.15 0.99
C THR A 52 -23.32 -5.78 0.82
N LEU A 53 -23.21 -4.91 1.82
CA LEU A 53 -23.74 -3.55 1.78
C LEU A 53 -23.13 -2.70 0.66
N LEU A 54 -21.83 -2.82 0.43
CA LEU A 54 -21.14 -2.04 -0.61
C LEU A 54 -21.49 -2.45 -2.05
N ASN A 55 -22.14 -3.61 -2.24
CA ASN A 55 -22.70 -4.03 -3.53
C ASN A 55 -23.95 -3.22 -3.91
N GLU A 56 -24.55 -2.46 -2.99
CA GLU A 56 -25.66 -1.54 -3.27
C GLU A 56 -25.22 -0.25 -3.98
N ASN A 57 -23.95 -0.19 -4.46
CA ASN A 57 -23.39 0.92 -5.23
C ASN A 57 -23.49 2.29 -4.54
N LEU A 58 -23.41 2.29 -3.21
CA LEU A 58 -23.38 3.49 -2.39
C LEU A 58 -22.08 4.27 -2.66
N LEU A 59 -22.22 5.54 -3.06
CA LEU A 59 -21.11 6.47 -3.33
C LEU A 59 -20.80 7.38 -2.14
N ASP A 60 -21.68 7.43 -1.15
CA ASP A 60 -21.58 8.28 0.02
C ASP A 60 -21.23 7.43 1.24
N ILE A 61 -20.06 7.69 1.81
CA ILE A 61 -19.55 6.92 2.94
C ILE A 61 -20.44 7.07 4.18
N ASP A 62 -21.04 8.23 4.40
CA ASP A 62 -21.85 8.47 5.60
C ASP A 62 -23.20 7.73 5.49
N LYS A 63 -23.75 7.55 4.27
CA LYS A 63 -24.91 6.67 4.05
C LYS A 63 -24.60 5.21 4.36
N VAL A 64 -23.40 4.73 3.99
CA VAL A 64 -22.95 3.38 4.35
C VAL A 64 -22.91 3.24 5.88
N LEU A 65 -22.36 4.24 6.58
CA LEU A 65 -22.26 4.23 8.05
C LEU A 65 -23.63 4.19 8.73
N LEU A 66 -24.62 4.92 8.21
CA LEU A 66 -25.98 4.93 8.77
C LEU A 66 -26.64 3.54 8.70
N GLN A 67 -26.31 2.76 7.68
CA GLN A 67 -26.80 1.38 7.50
C GLN A 67 -25.93 0.35 8.24
N LEU A 68 -24.75 0.75 8.71
CA LEU A 68 -23.79 -0.13 9.37
C LEU A 68 -24.06 -0.24 10.88
N GLY A 69 -24.06 -1.46 11.42
CA GLY A 69 -24.02 -1.68 12.86
C GLY A 69 -22.64 -1.37 13.44
N GLY A 70 -22.43 -0.15 13.98
CA GLY A 70 -21.10 0.30 14.44
C GLY A 70 -20.46 -0.51 15.59
N LYS A 71 -21.22 -1.35 16.31
CA LYS A 71 -20.73 -2.14 17.45
C LYS A 71 -19.66 -3.17 17.04
N ASP A 72 -19.81 -3.77 15.87
CA ASP A 72 -18.94 -4.86 15.40
C ASP A 72 -17.57 -4.36 14.92
N PHE A 73 -17.41 -3.04 14.82
CA PHE A 73 -16.22 -2.37 14.31
C PHE A 73 -15.41 -1.70 15.42
N THR A 74 -15.78 -1.93 16.68
CA THR A 74 -15.13 -1.34 17.85
C THR A 74 -13.74 -1.93 18.08
N VAL A 75 -12.73 -1.05 18.23
CA VAL A 75 -11.33 -1.41 18.48
C VAL A 75 -10.74 -0.45 19.51
N GLU A 76 -9.84 -0.95 20.36
CA GLU A 76 -9.19 -0.14 21.39
C GLU A 76 -8.39 1.05 20.81
N PRO A 77 -8.50 2.26 21.38
CA PRO A 77 -7.79 3.47 20.93
C PRO A 77 -6.25 3.34 20.81
N SER A 78 -5.63 2.51 21.64
CA SER A 78 -4.19 2.22 21.62
C SER A 78 -3.81 1.34 20.42
N THR A 79 -4.66 0.36 20.09
CA THR A 79 -4.54 -0.50 18.92
C THR A 79 -4.66 0.33 17.64
N LEU A 80 -5.67 1.20 17.55
CA LEU A 80 -5.83 2.11 16.40
C LEU A 80 -4.62 3.01 16.19
N GLN A 81 -4.06 3.59 17.25
CA GLN A 81 -2.84 4.39 17.17
C GLN A 81 -1.66 3.59 16.61
N SER A 82 -1.54 2.33 17.03
CA SER A 82 -0.44 1.48 16.58
C SER A 82 -0.53 1.09 15.10
N LEU A 83 -1.73 1.13 14.51
CA LEU A 83 -2.00 0.81 13.10
C LEU A 83 -1.98 2.03 12.18
N GLN A 84 -1.71 3.23 12.70
CA GLN A 84 -1.81 4.49 11.96
C GLN A 84 -1.07 4.46 10.62
N GLN A 85 0.11 3.85 10.54
CA GLN A 85 0.90 3.79 9.31
C GLN A 85 0.26 2.88 8.23
N LEU A 86 -0.43 1.81 8.65
CA LEU A 86 -1.19 0.96 7.74
C LEU A 86 -2.50 1.64 7.28
N ILE A 87 -3.10 2.44 8.17
CA ILE A 87 -4.27 3.26 7.86
C ILE A 87 -3.87 4.34 6.83
N GLN A 88 -2.78 5.06 7.07
CA GLN A 88 -2.23 6.04 6.14
C GLN A 88 -1.92 5.40 4.78
N TRP A 89 -1.20 4.28 4.78
CA TRP A 89 -0.86 3.58 3.54
C TRP A 89 -2.09 3.18 2.71
N THR A 90 -3.19 2.80 3.37
CA THR A 90 -4.44 2.44 2.71
C THR A 90 -5.03 3.64 1.96
N ALA A 91 -5.07 4.80 2.60
CA ALA A 91 -5.53 6.04 1.99
C ALA A 91 -4.59 6.52 0.87
N ASP A 92 -3.28 6.46 1.10
CA ASP A 92 -2.27 6.83 0.11
C ASP A 92 -2.37 5.97 -1.14
N LEU A 93 -2.64 4.66 -1.00
CA LEU A 93 -2.87 3.76 -2.12
C LEU A 93 -4.11 4.17 -2.93
N ALA A 94 -5.23 4.47 -2.27
CA ALA A 94 -6.44 4.94 -2.94
C ALA A 94 -6.19 6.24 -3.71
N LEU A 95 -5.54 7.20 -3.06
CA LEU A 95 -5.18 8.48 -3.66
C LEU A 95 -4.25 8.30 -4.86
N ASN A 96 -3.25 7.41 -4.76
CA ASN A 96 -2.29 7.12 -5.82
C ASN A 96 -2.92 6.40 -7.03
N ILE A 97 -3.91 5.52 -6.82
CA ILE A 97 -4.67 4.89 -7.91
C ILE A 97 -5.46 5.95 -8.67
N LEU A 98 -6.21 6.80 -7.95
CA LEU A 98 -7.06 7.82 -8.54
C LEU A 98 -6.26 8.94 -9.23
N ALA A 99 -5.20 9.44 -8.59
CA ALA A 99 -4.37 10.51 -9.16
C ALA A 99 -3.67 10.08 -10.46
N ARG A 100 -3.35 8.79 -10.61
CA ARG A 100 -2.77 8.26 -11.86
C ARG A 100 -3.82 7.91 -12.90
N LEU A 101 -5.10 7.78 -12.54
CA LEU A 101 -6.15 7.29 -13.43
C LEU A 101 -6.20 8.04 -14.78
N PRO A 102 -6.13 9.39 -14.85
CA PRO A 102 -6.18 10.11 -16.12
C PRO A 102 -5.04 9.76 -17.08
N GLU A 103 -3.83 9.54 -16.54
CA GLU A 103 -2.67 9.12 -17.33
C GLU A 103 -2.78 7.66 -17.75
N GLN A 104 -3.23 6.79 -16.84
CA GLN A 104 -3.35 5.34 -17.09
C GLN A 104 -4.40 5.02 -18.16
N CYS A 105 -5.45 5.83 -18.30
CA CYS A 105 -6.42 5.69 -19.40
C CYS A 105 -5.82 6.01 -20.77
N LYS A 106 -4.86 6.94 -20.84
CA LYS A 106 -4.18 7.33 -22.08
C LYS A 106 -3.02 6.39 -22.42
N SER A 107 -2.25 6.00 -21.41
CA SER A 107 -1.08 5.13 -21.54
C SER A 107 -1.07 4.16 -20.35
N PRO A 108 -1.64 2.96 -20.48
CA PRO A 108 -1.73 2.01 -19.39
C PRO A 108 -0.34 1.43 -19.08
N VAL A 109 0.14 1.70 -17.87
CA VAL A 109 1.41 1.20 -17.33
C VAL A 109 1.18 0.30 -16.10
N SER A 110 0.15 0.58 -15.31
CA SER A 110 -0.34 -0.19 -14.16
C SER A 110 -1.75 -0.69 -14.44
N GLU A 111 -2.05 -1.91 -14.01
CA GLU A 111 -3.38 -2.52 -14.17
C GLU A 111 -4.17 -2.50 -12.86
N LEU A 112 -3.62 -1.93 -11.79
CA LEU A 112 -4.22 -1.99 -10.46
C LEU A 112 -5.61 -1.35 -10.39
N TYR A 113 -5.83 -0.28 -11.16
CA TYR A 113 -7.13 0.39 -11.26
C TYR A 113 -8.22 -0.44 -11.95
N ARG A 114 -7.86 -1.55 -12.62
CA ARG A 114 -8.80 -2.49 -13.24
C ARG A 114 -9.08 -3.71 -12.36
N ASP A 115 -8.31 -3.90 -11.27
CA ASP A 115 -8.52 -5.02 -10.34
C ASP A 115 -9.72 -4.74 -9.42
N MET A 116 -10.90 -5.18 -9.85
CA MET A 116 -12.15 -4.98 -9.11
C MET A 116 -12.11 -5.56 -7.69
N LYS A 117 -11.35 -6.64 -7.47
CA LYS A 117 -11.21 -7.23 -6.13
C LYS A 117 -10.39 -6.31 -5.23
N ALA A 118 -9.29 -5.75 -5.76
CA ALA A 118 -8.48 -4.76 -5.06
C ALA A 118 -9.28 -3.50 -4.74
N LEU A 119 -9.99 -2.93 -5.73
CA LEU A 119 -10.80 -1.73 -5.52
C LEU A 119 -11.91 -1.94 -4.49
N ASN A 120 -12.63 -3.08 -4.54
CA ASN A 120 -13.64 -3.38 -3.52
C ASN A 120 -13.04 -3.60 -2.14
N THR A 121 -11.87 -4.24 -2.06
CA THR A 121 -11.13 -4.37 -0.80
C THR A 121 -10.77 -2.98 -0.26
N LEU A 122 -10.35 -2.06 -1.12
CA LEU A 122 -10.01 -0.69 -0.75
C LEU A 122 -11.25 0.08 -0.26
N ARG A 123 -12.39 -0.02 -0.94
CA ARG A 123 -13.67 0.57 -0.49
C ARG A 123 -14.04 0.10 0.91
N GLN A 124 -13.95 -1.21 1.17
CA GLN A 124 -14.21 -1.79 2.49
C GLN A 124 -13.27 -1.21 3.55
N LEU A 125 -11.97 -1.13 3.27
CA LEU A 125 -11.00 -0.59 4.21
C LEU A 125 -11.21 0.90 4.49
N LEU A 126 -11.59 1.71 3.50
CA LEU A 126 -11.91 3.12 3.70
C LEU A 126 -13.10 3.30 4.65
N VAL A 127 -14.13 2.45 4.56
CA VAL A 127 -15.26 2.44 5.51
C VAL A 127 -14.79 2.04 6.90
N ILE A 128 -14.00 0.98 7.03
CA ILE A 128 -13.44 0.55 8.33
C ILE A 128 -12.63 1.69 8.98
N VAL A 129 -11.75 2.34 8.21
CA VAL A 129 -10.95 3.49 8.65
C VAL A 129 -11.85 4.64 9.09
N ARG A 130 -12.93 4.93 8.36
CA ARG A 130 -13.89 5.97 8.72
C ARG A 130 -14.59 5.67 10.04
N VAL A 131 -15.05 4.43 10.26
CA VAL A 131 -15.66 4.00 11.53
C VAL A 131 -14.66 4.16 12.68
N TRP A 132 -13.41 3.74 12.50
CA TRP A 132 -12.37 3.90 13.51
C TRP A 132 -12.04 5.36 13.82
N GLY A 133 -12.16 6.25 12.83
CA GLY A 133 -12.04 7.70 13.02
C GLY A 133 -13.11 8.29 13.94
N LEU A 134 -14.32 7.71 13.98
CA LEU A 134 -15.36 8.09 14.92
C LEU A 134 -15.03 7.68 16.37
N ILE A 135 -14.24 6.62 16.54
CA ILE A 135 -13.75 6.16 17.85
C ILE A 135 -12.55 7.01 18.30
N LYS A 136 -11.62 7.29 17.39
CA LYS A 136 -10.41 8.07 17.66
C LYS A 136 -9.99 8.88 16.43
N LEU A 137 -10.28 10.18 16.44
CA LEU A 137 -9.98 11.07 15.32
C LEU A 137 -8.50 11.04 14.88
N THR A 138 -7.57 10.93 15.83
CA THR A 138 -6.12 10.93 15.53
C THR A 138 -5.61 9.66 14.83
N CYS A 139 -6.46 8.64 14.63
CA CYS A 139 -6.09 7.48 13.82
C CYS A 139 -6.41 7.65 12.34
N LEU A 140 -7.18 8.69 11.96
CA LEU A 140 -7.48 8.96 10.56
C LEU A 140 -6.20 9.27 9.77
N PRO A 141 -6.18 8.96 8.47
CA PRO A 141 -5.11 9.40 7.58
C PRO A 141 -4.97 10.93 7.61
N THR A 142 -3.73 11.39 7.57
CA THR A 142 -3.42 12.82 7.49
C THR A 142 -3.12 13.19 6.04
N PHE A 143 -3.70 14.29 5.58
CA PHE A 143 -3.53 14.81 4.24
C PHE A 143 -3.10 16.27 4.29
N VAL A 144 -2.18 16.65 3.40
CA VAL A 144 -1.92 18.06 3.12
C VAL A 144 -2.90 18.48 2.03
N ARG A 145 -3.83 19.37 2.37
CA ARG A 145 -4.98 19.76 1.54
C ARG A 145 -4.98 21.27 1.33
N SER A 146 -5.49 21.72 0.19
CA SER A 146 -5.58 23.15 -0.14
C SER A 146 -6.74 23.85 0.58
N ALA A 147 -7.76 23.11 1.03
CA ALA A 147 -8.92 23.64 1.75
C ALA A 147 -9.18 22.89 3.08
N GLU A 148 -9.45 23.62 4.16
CA GLU A 148 -9.63 23.06 5.51
C GLU A 148 -10.91 22.23 5.71
N ASN A 149 -11.90 22.40 4.85
CA ASN A 149 -13.17 21.68 4.93
C ASN A 149 -13.23 20.45 4.00
N LEU A 150 -12.16 20.17 3.25
CA LEU A 150 -12.12 19.02 2.35
C LEU A 150 -12.01 17.70 3.13
N ASP A 151 -13.07 16.89 3.10
CA ASP A 151 -13.04 15.51 3.60
C ASP A 151 -12.47 14.58 2.52
N VAL A 152 -11.14 14.45 2.54
CA VAL A 152 -10.40 13.64 1.57
C VAL A 152 -10.79 12.16 1.67
N LEU A 153 -11.09 11.64 2.86
CA LEU A 153 -11.45 10.23 3.03
C LEU A 153 -12.80 9.92 2.35
N ALA A 154 -13.79 10.81 2.53
CA ALA A 154 -15.07 10.71 1.84
C ALA A 154 -14.92 10.86 0.32
N LEU A 155 -14.08 11.80 -0.14
CA LEU A 155 -13.78 11.98 -1.57
C LEU A 155 -13.16 10.71 -2.18
N LEU A 156 -12.14 10.13 -1.53
CA LEU A 156 -11.50 8.89 -1.98
C LEU A 156 -12.52 7.74 -2.08
N PHE A 157 -13.39 7.58 -1.07
CA PHE A 157 -14.43 6.56 -1.10
C PHE A 157 -15.40 6.76 -2.27
N LYS A 158 -15.87 8.00 -2.51
CA LYS A 158 -16.76 8.34 -3.62
C LYS A 158 -16.14 7.97 -4.96
N LEU A 159 -14.90 8.42 -5.21
CA LEU A 159 -14.22 8.22 -6.51
C LEU A 159 -13.88 6.75 -6.76
N ILE A 160 -13.37 6.01 -5.76
CA ILE A 160 -13.18 4.56 -5.90
C ILE A 160 -14.51 3.84 -6.12
N SER A 161 -15.58 4.25 -5.44
CA SER A 161 -16.90 3.64 -5.63
C SER A 161 -17.44 3.88 -7.03
N LYS A 162 -17.31 5.09 -7.59
CA LYS A 162 -17.62 5.38 -9.00
C LYS A 162 -16.83 4.48 -9.94
N LEU A 163 -15.52 4.37 -9.72
CA LEU A 163 -14.64 3.52 -10.53
C LEU A 163 -15.07 2.04 -10.53
N VAL A 164 -15.50 1.52 -9.39
CA VAL A 164 -16.01 0.14 -9.28
C VAL A 164 -17.35 -0.05 -9.99
N VAL A 165 -18.26 0.92 -9.87
CA VAL A 165 -19.59 0.85 -10.50
C VAL A 165 -19.47 0.87 -12.04
N GLN A 166 -18.48 1.58 -12.57
CA GLN A 166 -18.23 1.76 -14.01
C GLN A 166 -17.36 0.64 -14.61
N SER A 167 -17.52 -0.60 -14.16
CA SER A 167 -16.70 -1.81 -14.34
C SER A 167 -15.95 -2.07 -15.66
N HIS A 168 -16.27 -1.42 -16.77
CA HIS A 168 -15.63 -1.60 -18.07
C HIS A 168 -14.64 -0.48 -18.42
N GLU A 169 -15.00 0.79 -18.23
CA GLU A 169 -14.14 1.96 -18.46
C GLU A 169 -14.60 3.15 -17.58
N PRO A 170 -13.67 3.92 -16.98
CA PRO A 170 -14.02 5.12 -16.24
C PRO A 170 -14.59 6.18 -17.20
N ASP A 171 -15.69 6.81 -16.82
CA ASP A 171 -16.29 7.88 -17.64
C ASP A 171 -15.49 9.19 -17.56
N ASP A 172 -15.73 10.09 -18.52
CA ASP A 172 -15.06 11.39 -18.60
C ASP A 172 -15.27 12.21 -17.32
N THR A 173 -16.43 12.08 -16.67
CA THR A 173 -16.73 12.82 -15.43
C THR A 173 -15.84 12.38 -14.26
N LEU A 174 -15.58 11.08 -14.14
CA LEU A 174 -14.69 10.52 -13.12
C LEU A 174 -13.24 10.90 -13.42
N ILE A 175 -12.85 10.87 -14.69
CA ILE A 175 -11.51 11.28 -15.13
C ILE A 175 -11.28 12.76 -14.81
N ASP A 176 -12.24 13.63 -15.10
CA ASP A 176 -12.17 15.07 -14.79
C ASP A 176 -12.06 15.32 -13.28
N GLU A 177 -12.87 14.63 -12.47
CA GLU A 177 -12.75 14.70 -11.01
C GLU A 177 -11.37 14.25 -10.51
N CYS A 178 -10.79 13.20 -11.11
CA CYS A 178 -9.46 12.71 -10.76
C CYS A 178 -8.34 13.67 -11.19
N CYS A 179 -8.50 14.37 -12.32
CA CYS A 179 -7.55 15.40 -12.77
C CYS A 179 -7.40 16.54 -11.77
N LEU A 180 -8.45 16.83 -10.98
CA LEU A 180 -8.42 17.90 -9.98
C LEU A 180 -7.71 17.50 -8.68
N LEU A 181 -7.50 16.20 -8.41
CA LEU A 181 -6.95 15.72 -7.14
C LEU A 181 -5.60 16.36 -6.77
N PRO A 182 -4.59 16.45 -7.67
CA PRO A 182 -3.30 17.04 -7.32
C PRO A 182 -3.39 18.53 -6.91
N SER A 183 -4.43 19.24 -7.35
CA SER A 183 -4.68 20.64 -6.95
C SER A 183 -5.37 20.78 -5.58
N GLN A 184 -6.01 19.70 -5.12
CA GLN A 184 -6.80 19.68 -3.88
C GLN A 184 -6.02 19.08 -2.71
N VAL A 185 -5.21 18.07 -3.00
CA VAL A 185 -4.49 17.27 -2.01
C VAL A 185 -3.10 16.94 -2.54
N MET A 186 -2.10 17.08 -1.68
CA MET A 186 -0.74 16.66 -1.98
C MET A 186 -0.69 15.13 -2.14
N ILE A 187 -0.21 14.68 -3.29
CA ILE A 187 -0.10 13.24 -3.58
C ILE A 187 1.23 12.72 -3.03
N PRO A 188 1.23 11.72 -2.12
CA PRO A 188 2.47 11.11 -1.64
C PRO A 188 3.01 10.13 -2.69
N GLN A 189 4.31 10.18 -2.98
CA GLN A 189 4.93 9.20 -3.87
C GLN A 189 5.04 7.84 -3.18
N MET A 190 4.36 6.84 -3.73
CA MET A 190 4.59 5.45 -3.33
C MET A 190 5.82 4.91 -4.04
N LYS A 191 6.73 4.25 -3.30
CA LYS A 191 7.86 3.50 -3.84
C LYS A 191 7.54 2.01 -3.87
N PRO A 192 6.87 1.50 -4.93
CA PRO A 192 6.38 0.12 -4.94
C PRO A 192 7.48 -0.89 -5.26
N THR A 193 8.60 -0.45 -5.83
CA THR A 193 9.74 -1.28 -6.19
C THR A 193 11.00 -0.81 -5.47
N THR A 194 11.89 -1.74 -5.22
CA THR A 194 13.18 -1.50 -4.56
C THR A 194 14.30 -1.86 -5.52
N SER A 195 15.48 -1.27 -5.33
CA SER A 195 16.67 -1.75 -6.02
C SER A 195 16.97 -3.21 -5.66
N ILE A 196 17.59 -3.92 -6.60
CA ILE A 196 18.00 -5.31 -6.42
C ILE A 196 19.37 -5.53 -7.05
N VAL A 197 20.21 -6.28 -6.35
CA VAL A 197 21.46 -6.81 -6.90
C VAL A 197 21.24 -8.29 -7.19
N CYS A 198 21.22 -8.68 -8.46
CA CYS A 198 20.97 -10.05 -8.89
C CYS A 198 21.58 -10.32 -10.26
N ILE A 199 22.10 -11.55 -10.45
CA ILE A 199 22.60 -12.02 -11.75
C ILE A 199 21.48 -12.01 -12.79
N ALA A 200 20.26 -12.38 -12.43
CA ALA A 200 19.11 -12.34 -13.32
C ALA A 200 18.42 -10.95 -13.37
N SER A 201 19.09 -9.88 -12.94
CA SER A 201 18.53 -8.55 -13.06
C SER A 201 18.50 -8.10 -14.53
N PRO A 202 17.64 -7.14 -14.88
CA PRO A 202 17.67 -6.55 -16.22
C PRO A 202 19.01 -5.89 -16.57
N SER A 203 19.81 -5.49 -15.57
CA SER A 203 21.16 -4.96 -15.78
C SER A 203 22.12 -5.97 -16.42
N LEU A 204 21.81 -7.27 -16.39
CA LEU A 204 22.68 -8.34 -16.93
C LEU A 204 22.95 -8.17 -18.43
N SER A 205 21.96 -7.72 -19.22
CA SER A 205 22.12 -7.56 -20.67
C SER A 205 23.13 -6.49 -21.05
N TYR A 206 23.50 -5.62 -20.11
CA TYR A 206 24.47 -4.54 -20.32
C TYR A 206 25.88 -4.90 -19.81
N GLN A 207 26.08 -6.12 -19.31
CA GLN A 207 27.37 -6.56 -18.78
C GLN A 207 28.29 -7.13 -19.85
N SER A 208 29.59 -6.88 -19.69
CA SER A 208 30.63 -7.58 -20.45
C SER A 208 30.92 -8.94 -19.81
N PHE A 209 31.05 -9.98 -20.63
CA PHE A 209 31.33 -11.34 -20.17
C PHE A 209 32.81 -11.72 -20.36
N PRO A 210 33.38 -12.55 -19.47
CA PRO A 210 32.76 -13.17 -18.30
C PRO A 210 32.63 -12.20 -17.11
N ILE A 211 31.54 -12.33 -16.34
CA ILE A 211 31.35 -11.58 -15.10
C ILE A 211 32.14 -12.27 -13.99
N GLN A 212 33.01 -11.51 -13.30
CA GLN A 212 33.74 -11.99 -12.13
C GLN A 212 32.91 -11.72 -10.87
N LEU A 213 32.75 -12.74 -10.03
CA LEU A 213 31.97 -12.66 -8.79
C LEU A 213 32.81 -13.21 -7.64
N GLU A 214 32.79 -12.52 -6.50
CA GLU A 214 33.48 -12.92 -5.29
C GLU A 214 32.48 -13.31 -4.20
N PHE A 215 32.80 -14.39 -3.47
CA PHE A 215 31.93 -14.85 -2.39
C PHE A 215 31.83 -13.78 -1.29
N GLY A 216 30.62 -13.36 -0.97
CA GLY A 216 30.36 -12.37 0.08
C GLY A 216 30.44 -10.91 -0.37
N VAL A 217 30.76 -10.65 -1.64
CA VAL A 217 30.81 -9.30 -2.22
C VAL A 217 29.59 -9.09 -3.11
N GLU A 218 28.82 -8.03 -2.88
CA GLU A 218 27.71 -7.66 -3.76
C GLU A 218 28.27 -6.92 -4.99
N PRO A 219 28.01 -7.39 -6.23
CA PRO A 219 28.56 -6.78 -7.43
C PRO A 219 27.78 -5.52 -7.83
N ASP A 220 28.40 -4.34 -7.68
CA ASP A 220 27.79 -3.05 -8.02
C ASP A 220 27.30 -2.98 -9.47
N SER A 221 28.00 -3.65 -10.40
CA SER A 221 27.64 -3.67 -11.81
C SER A 221 26.29 -4.35 -12.08
N LEU A 222 25.79 -5.17 -11.16
CA LEU A 222 24.49 -5.85 -11.25
C LEU A 222 23.38 -5.17 -10.44
N VAL A 223 23.64 -3.98 -9.89
CA VAL A 223 22.60 -3.16 -9.29
C VAL A 223 21.61 -2.78 -10.39
N PHE A 224 20.34 -3.07 -10.15
CA PHE A 224 19.24 -2.59 -10.98
C PHE A 224 18.34 -1.68 -10.16
N GLU A 225 18.26 -0.42 -10.57
CA GLU A 225 17.32 0.56 -10.03
C GLU A 225 16.14 0.71 -10.99
N PRO A 226 14.92 0.33 -10.57
CA PRO A 226 13.75 0.44 -11.42
C PRO A 226 13.35 1.91 -11.58
N ASP A 227 13.03 2.32 -12.81
CA ASP A 227 12.43 3.63 -13.06
C ASP A 227 11.15 3.79 -12.24
N GLN A 228 11.04 4.93 -11.56
CA GLN A 228 9.86 5.29 -10.81
C GLN A 228 8.97 6.17 -11.68
N ASN A 229 7.74 5.76 -11.91
CA ASN A 229 6.71 6.64 -12.46
C ASN A 229 6.33 7.66 -11.38
N ILE A 230 7.03 8.79 -11.39
CA ILE A 230 6.78 9.92 -10.50
C ILE A 230 5.53 10.64 -11.00
N ILE A 231 4.53 10.81 -10.13
CA ILE A 231 3.39 11.68 -10.45
C ILE A 231 3.88 13.12 -10.34
N GLU A 232 3.54 13.96 -11.31
CA GLU A 232 3.90 15.38 -11.27
C GLU A 232 3.38 16.04 -9.99
N GLY A 233 4.23 16.83 -9.33
CA GLY A 233 3.91 17.48 -8.05
C GLY A 233 3.99 16.59 -6.81
N CYS A 234 4.39 15.31 -6.92
CA CYS A 234 4.65 14.47 -5.77
C CYS A 234 5.91 14.89 -4.97
N LEU A 235 5.85 14.72 -3.65
CA LEU A 235 7.04 14.78 -2.81
C LEU A 235 7.87 13.49 -2.96
N ALA A 236 9.00 13.60 -3.66
CA ALA A 236 10.03 12.57 -3.63
C ALA A 236 10.78 12.61 -2.29
N THR A 237 11.09 11.44 -1.75
CA THR A 237 11.93 11.28 -0.55
C THR A 237 13.10 10.37 -0.90
N ASP A 238 14.29 10.67 -0.42
CA ASP A 238 15.47 9.80 -0.54
C ASP A 238 15.55 8.77 0.60
N GLN A 239 14.58 8.81 1.52
CA GLN A 239 14.56 7.90 2.67
C GLN A 239 14.23 6.46 2.25
N SER A 240 14.90 5.51 2.92
CA SER A 240 14.56 4.09 2.89
C SER A 240 13.25 3.86 3.64
N LEU A 241 12.38 3.01 3.11
CA LEU A 241 11.08 2.68 3.70
C LEU A 241 11.08 1.24 4.23
N ASP A 242 10.52 1.04 5.43
CA ASP A 242 10.11 -0.28 5.91
C ASP A 242 8.89 -0.74 5.10
N THR A 243 9.10 -1.70 4.21
CA THR A 243 8.08 -2.22 3.28
C THR A 243 6.95 -3.01 3.95
N LEU A 244 7.07 -3.32 5.24
CA LEU A 244 6.04 -4.01 6.03
C LEU A 244 5.25 -3.03 6.91
N ARG A 245 5.92 -2.04 7.49
CA ARG A 245 5.29 -1.11 8.45
C ARG A 245 4.97 0.26 7.85
N HIS A 246 5.46 0.53 6.65
CA HIS A 246 5.34 1.82 5.98
C HIS A 246 5.89 2.99 6.82
N ILE A 247 6.98 2.74 7.54
CA ILE A 247 7.72 3.77 8.28
C ILE A 247 9.04 4.07 7.57
N PHE A 248 9.46 5.32 7.61
CA PHE A 248 10.79 5.68 7.13
C PHE A 248 11.87 5.18 8.08
N LEU A 249 12.92 4.60 7.50
CA LEU A 249 14.11 4.10 8.17
C LEU A 249 15.25 5.13 8.15
N GLY A 250 14.99 6.31 7.57
CA GLY A 250 16.01 7.32 7.23
C GLY A 250 16.69 7.04 5.89
N LYS A 251 17.55 7.96 5.45
CA LYS A 251 18.30 7.85 4.19
C LYS A 251 19.22 6.63 4.19
N GLU A 252 19.95 6.46 5.30
CA GLU A 252 21.04 5.48 5.41
C GLU A 252 20.90 4.67 6.72
N PRO A 253 19.99 3.70 6.77
CA PRO A 253 19.81 2.90 7.96
C PRO A 253 21.03 1.99 8.18
N LEU A 254 21.66 2.08 9.36
CA LEU A 254 22.84 1.29 9.73
C LEU A 254 22.65 -0.23 9.55
N LEU A 255 21.44 -0.73 9.85
CA LEU A 255 21.14 -2.15 9.81
C LEU A 255 19.66 -2.39 9.47
N VAL A 256 19.41 -3.17 8.42
CA VAL A 256 18.06 -3.57 8.00
C VAL A 256 17.98 -5.07 7.73
N LYS A 257 16.77 -5.62 7.78
CA LYS A 257 16.45 -6.87 7.09
C LYS A 257 16.14 -6.51 5.64
N GLN A 258 16.81 -7.14 4.69
CA GLN A 258 16.50 -7.02 3.27
C GLN A 258 16.06 -8.38 2.73
N CYS A 259 14.98 -8.40 1.96
CA CYS A 259 14.50 -9.62 1.34
C CYS A 259 15.40 -10.01 0.18
N CYS A 260 15.90 -11.25 0.16
CA CYS A 260 16.73 -11.78 -0.93
C CYS A 260 15.98 -11.93 -2.26
N ARG A 261 14.65 -11.82 -2.26
CA ARG A 261 13.80 -12.04 -3.44
C ARG A 261 13.25 -10.76 -4.04
N CYS A 262 12.76 -9.85 -3.20
CA CYS A 262 12.18 -8.58 -3.66
C CYS A 262 12.97 -7.37 -3.19
N GLY A 263 14.15 -7.50 -2.57
CA GLY A 263 14.91 -6.34 -2.07
C GLY A 263 14.17 -5.48 -1.03
N GLY A 264 12.97 -5.86 -0.60
CA GLY A 264 12.18 -5.11 0.38
C GLY A 264 12.95 -4.98 1.68
N LYS A 265 12.98 -3.77 2.24
CA LYS A 265 13.68 -3.47 3.50
C LYS A 265 12.68 -3.47 4.66
N ALA A 266 13.12 -3.88 5.84
CA ALA A 266 12.37 -3.83 7.09
C ALA A 266 13.31 -3.64 8.27
N GLN A 267 12.82 -3.01 9.34
CA GLN A 267 13.60 -2.81 10.56
C GLN A 267 13.97 -4.15 11.23
N VAL A 268 15.20 -4.27 11.76
CA VAL A 268 15.67 -5.50 12.41
C VAL A 268 15.00 -5.71 13.77
N GLN A 269 15.04 -4.67 14.62
CA GLN A 269 14.41 -4.65 15.93
C GLN A 269 13.00 -4.10 15.81
N VAL A 270 12.09 -4.69 16.58
CA VAL A 270 10.67 -4.37 16.53
C VAL A 270 10.23 -4.00 17.94
N SER A 271 9.81 -2.75 18.17
CA SER A 271 9.15 -2.38 19.41
C SER A 271 7.65 -2.67 19.26
N THR A 272 7.22 -3.87 19.62
CA THR A 272 5.80 -4.21 19.53
C THR A 272 5.02 -3.56 20.66
N ARG A 273 4.06 -2.68 20.33
CA ARG A 273 3.31 -1.90 21.33
C ARG A 273 1.95 -2.50 21.69
N THR A 274 1.36 -3.32 20.82
CA THR A 274 0.01 -3.90 20.98
C THR A 274 -0.02 -5.36 20.49
N THR A 275 -1.04 -6.12 20.88
CA THR A 275 -1.23 -7.51 20.40
C THR A 275 -1.48 -7.55 18.89
N ALA A 276 -2.18 -6.56 18.34
CA ALA A 276 -2.40 -6.43 16.90
C ALA A 276 -1.09 -6.27 16.12
N ILE A 277 -0.19 -5.40 16.57
CA ILE A 277 1.12 -5.22 15.93
C ILE A 277 2.01 -6.45 16.12
N ARG A 278 1.96 -7.10 17.29
CA ARG A 278 2.63 -8.40 17.45
C ARG A 278 2.16 -9.41 16.43
N ALA A 279 0.84 -9.56 16.24
CA ALA A 279 0.27 -10.47 15.26
C ALA A 279 0.66 -10.09 13.82
N TRP A 280 0.69 -8.80 13.48
CA TRP A 280 1.20 -8.30 12.21
C TRP A 280 2.66 -8.72 11.98
N ASP A 281 3.53 -8.44 12.93
CA ASP A 281 4.97 -8.67 12.81
C ASP A 281 5.34 -10.16 12.76
N GLN A 282 4.61 -11.01 13.49
CA GLN A 282 4.84 -12.46 13.50
C GLN A 282 4.63 -13.09 12.12
N ARG A 283 3.73 -12.57 11.29
CA ARG A 283 3.51 -13.03 9.90
C ARG A 283 4.76 -12.91 9.04
N TRP A 284 5.64 -11.94 9.36
CA TRP A 284 6.80 -11.58 8.55
C TRP A 284 8.13 -11.98 9.20
N LEU A 285 8.10 -12.71 10.31
CA LEU A 285 9.31 -13.01 11.08
C LEU A 285 10.31 -13.84 10.27
N ARG A 286 9.83 -14.87 9.55
CA ARG A 286 10.65 -15.82 8.80
C ARG A 286 10.85 -15.40 7.34
N SER A 287 9.85 -14.78 6.74
CA SER A 287 9.83 -14.44 5.33
C SER A 287 9.22 -13.07 5.08
N CYS A 288 9.66 -12.45 3.99
CA CYS A 288 9.06 -11.24 3.45
C CYS A 288 7.67 -11.53 2.89
N ARG A 289 6.89 -10.48 2.68
CA ARG A 289 5.58 -10.51 2.02
C ARG A 289 5.59 -11.24 0.67
N CYS A 290 6.72 -11.23 -0.05
CA CYS A 290 6.88 -11.96 -1.30
C CYS A 290 7.29 -13.45 -1.13
N GLY A 291 7.34 -13.96 0.11
CA GLY A 291 7.82 -15.28 0.48
C GLY A 291 9.35 -15.46 0.48
N GLY A 292 10.12 -14.40 0.18
CA GLY A 292 11.59 -14.48 0.19
C GLY A 292 12.16 -14.44 1.61
N THR A 293 13.32 -15.05 1.82
CA THR A 293 14.02 -15.03 3.11
C THR A 293 14.62 -13.65 3.39
N TRP A 294 14.83 -13.37 4.68
CA TRP A 294 15.49 -12.15 5.14
C TRP A 294 17.01 -12.36 5.26
N ARG A 295 17.79 -11.42 4.72
CA ARG A 295 19.21 -11.23 5.03
C ARG A 295 19.36 -9.99 5.89
N LYS A 296 20.25 -10.03 6.88
CA LYS A 296 20.69 -8.79 7.58
C LYS A 296 21.66 -8.07 6.66
N HIS A 297 21.33 -6.85 6.28
CA HIS A 297 22.16 -6.01 5.44
C HIS A 297 22.64 -4.83 6.27
N LYS A 298 23.96 -4.68 6.38
CA LYS A 298 24.60 -3.48 6.93
C LYS A 298 24.85 -2.56 5.74
N CYS A 299 24.30 -1.35 5.79
CA CYS A 299 24.71 -0.33 4.83
C CYS A 299 26.11 0.15 5.24
N THR A 300 27.15 -0.46 4.66
CA THR A 300 28.54 -0.05 4.85
C THR A 300 28.94 0.93 3.75
N TRP A 301 29.43 2.10 4.14
CA TRP A 301 30.05 3.02 3.21
C TRP A 301 31.55 2.73 3.07
N THR A 302 32.01 2.61 1.83
CA THR A 302 33.35 3.03 1.42
C THR A 302 33.28 4.51 1.09
N TYR A 303 33.92 5.36 1.89
CA TYR A 303 34.21 6.74 1.52
C TYR A 303 35.22 6.69 0.35
N TYR A 304 34.83 7.20 -0.82
CA TYR A 304 35.76 7.61 -1.88
C TYR A 304 35.55 9.09 -2.15
#